data_AF-A0A847VLY5-F1
#
_entry.id   AF-A0A847VLY5-F1
#
_cell.length_a   1.000
_cell.length_b   1.000
_cell.length_c   1.000
_cell.angle_alpha   90.00
_cell.angle_beta   90.00
_cell.angle_gamma   90.00
#
_symmetry.space_group_name_H-M   'P 1'
#
loop_
_entity.id
_entity.type
_entity.pdbx_description
1 polymer ?
#
loop_
_entity_poly.entity_id
_entity_poly.type
_entity_poly.pdbx_seq_one_letter_code
_entity_poly.pdbx_strand_id
1 'polypeptide(L)' 'MEEFMTAQFWLAVGQIIMIDILLGGDNAVVIALACRKLPPRQRLQGILWGTAGAIGLRVVLIFFALTLLQIPYLKIVGA' A
#
# COMPACT_ATOMS: atom_id res chain seq x y z
N MET A 1 -19.64 -9.75 -10.90
CA MET A 1 -20.33 -8.49 -10.52
C MET A 1 -21.03 -8.63 -9.17
N GLU A 2 -21.52 -9.83 -8.79
CA GLU A 2 -22.12 -10.08 -7.46
C GLU A 2 -21.12 -10.07 -6.29
N GLU A 3 -19.85 -10.44 -6.49
CA GLU A 3 -18.84 -10.41 -5.42
C GLU A 3 -18.64 -9.02 -4.80
N PHE A 4 -18.66 -7.94 -5.59
CA PHE A 4 -18.46 -6.57 -5.11
C PHE A 4 -19.58 -6.06 -4.20
N MET A 5 -20.76 -6.70 -4.23
CA MET A 5 -21.92 -6.29 -3.42
C MET A 5 -22.04 -7.09 -2.12
N THR A 6 -21.15 -8.06 -1.87
CA THR A 6 -21.17 -8.82 -0.62
C THR A 6 -20.53 -8.03 0.53
N ALA A 7 -21.11 -8.15 1.72
CA ALA A 7 -20.54 -7.56 2.94
C ALA A 7 -19.11 -8.08 3.21
N GLN A 8 -18.83 -9.34 2.86
CA GLN A 8 -17.52 -9.95 3.01
C GLN A 8 -16.43 -9.20 2.22
N PHE A 9 -16.73 -8.77 0.99
CA PHE A 9 -15.81 -7.99 0.16
C PHE A 9 -15.49 -6.64 0.81
N TRP A 10 -16.51 -5.89 1.22
CA TRP A 10 -16.32 -4.59 1.86
C TRP A 10 -15.63 -4.70 3.24
N LEU A 11 -15.87 -5.77 3.99
CA LEU A 11 -15.15 -6.07 5.23
C LEU A 11 -13.67 -6.35 4.97
N ALA A 12 -13.35 -7.16 3.95
CA ALA A 12 -11.96 -7.44 3.57
C ALA A 12 -11.24 -6.17 3.10
N VAL A 13 -11.90 -5.34 2.28
CA VAL A 13 -11.37 -4.03 1.86
C VAL A 13 -11.12 -3.13 3.07
N GLY A 14 -12.07 -3.06 4.01
CA GLY A 14 -11.93 -2.30 5.25
C GLY A 14 -10.74 -2.77 6.09
N GLN A 15 -10.55 -4.08 6.23
CA GLN A 15 -9.38 -4.64 6.92
C GLN A 15 -8.07 -4.29 6.24
N ILE A 16 -8.00 -4.38 4.91
CA ILE A 16 -6.80 -4.00 4.14
C ILE A 16 -6.48 -2.52 4.35
N ILE A 17 -7.47 -1.63 4.27
CA ILE A 17 -7.29 -0.19 4.51
C ILE A 17 -6.78 0.05 5.94
N MET A 18 -7.36 -0.62 6.94
CA MET A 18 -6.95 -0.50 8.34
C MET A 18 -5.49 -0.92 8.52
N ILE A 19 -5.10 -2.07 7.98
CA ILE A 19 -3.71 -2.58 8.02
C ILE A 19 -2.78 -1.59 7.33
N ASP A 20 -3.14 -1.10 6.14
CA ASP A 20 -2.32 -0.18 5.37
C ASP A 20 -2.12 1.17 6.06
N ILE A 21 -3.11 1.67 6.82
CA ILE A 21 -2.99 2.87 7.63
C ILE A 21 -2.09 2.61 8.85
N LEU A 22 -2.31 1.51 9.55
CA LEU A 22 -1.51 1.12 10.72
C LEU A 22 -0.04 0.89 10.37
N LEU A 23 0.22 0.26 9.22
CA LEU A 23 1.56 -0.11 8.75
C LEU A 23 2.18 0.93 7.80
N GLY A 24 1.40 1.94 7.38
CA GLY A 24 1.81 2.94 6.39
C GLY A 24 2.02 4.34 6.96
N GLY A 25 1.74 4.55 8.25
CA GLY A 25 1.90 5.85 8.91
C GLY A 25 3.35 6.36 8.87
N ASP A 26 4.31 5.47 9.10
CA ASP A 26 5.75 5.69 8.99
C ASP A 26 6.18 6.03 7.55
N ASN A 27 5.60 5.40 6.53
CA ASN A 27 5.88 5.72 5.13
C ASN A 27 5.41 7.13 4.74
N ALA A 28 4.26 7.57 5.23
CA ALA A 28 3.77 8.93 5.02
C ALA A 28 4.68 9.98 5.70
N VAL A 29 5.20 9.67 6.89
CA VAL A 29 6.14 10.54 7.62
C VAL A 29 7.46 10.68 6.86
N VAL A 30 8.02 9.59 6.32
CA VAL A 30 9.26 9.64 5.51
C VAL A 30 9.08 10.49 4.26
N ILE A 31 7.95 10.34 3.54
CA ILE A 31 7.65 11.17 2.36
C ILE A 31 7.52 12.65 2.76
N ALA A 32 6.84 12.94 3.87
CA ALA A 32 6.66 14.31 4.36
C ALA A 32 8.00 14.95 4.80
N LEU A 33 8.88 14.18 5.43
CA LEU A 33 10.21 14.61 5.84
C LEU A 33 11.13 14.85 4.63
N ALA A 34 11.09 13.96 3.63
CA ALA A 34 11.82 14.13 2.37
C ALA A 34 11.36 15.40 1.63
N CYS A 35 10.06 15.69 1.64
CA CYS A 35 9.49 16.87 1.00
C CYS A 35 9.59 18.15 1.85
N ARG A 36 10.08 18.09 3.10
CA ARG A 36 10.04 19.21 4.05
C ARG A 36 10.86 20.43 3.61
N LYS A 37 11.94 20.23 2.85
CA LYS A 37 12.80 21.30 2.36
C LYS A 37 12.38 21.87 0.99
N LEU A 38 11.30 21.35 0.40
CA LEU A 38 10.80 21.84 -0.88
C LEU A 38 10.04 23.17 -0.72
N PRO A 39 10.10 24.06 -1.72
CA PRO A 39 9.26 25.26 -1.77
C PRO A 39 7.77 24.91 -1.60
N PRO A 40 6.94 25.78 -0.98
CA PRO A 40 5.54 25.49 -0.70
C PRO A 40 4.72 24.99 -1.90
N ARG A 41 5.00 25.54 -3.10
CA ARG A 41 4.39 25.14 -4.37
C ARG A 41 4.80 23.73 -4.84
N GLN A 42 6.04 23.31 -4.57
CA GLN A 42 6.58 22.02 -4.99
C GLN A 42 6.38 20.93 -3.93
N ARG A 43 6.16 21.31 -2.66
CA ARG A 43 5.93 20.37 -1.56
C ARG A 43 4.70 19.49 -1.79
N LEU A 44 3.60 20.07 -2.29
CA LEU A 44 2.40 19.31 -2.62
C LEU A 44 2.65 18.33 -3.77
N GLN A 45 3.38 18.77 -4.79
CA GLN A 45 3.78 17.90 -5.91
C GLN A 45 4.69 16.77 -5.44
N GLY A 46 5.69 17.06 -4.60
CA GLY A 46 6.60 16.07 -4.04
C GLY A 46 5.86 15.02 -3.20
N ILE A 47 4.89 15.44 -2.39
CA ILE A 47 4.04 14.51 -1.63
C ILE A 47 3.17 13.69 -2.58
N LEU A 48 2.54 14.30 -3.59
CA LEU A 48 1.68 13.60 -4.54
C LEU A 48 2.46 12.53 -5.33
N TRP A 49 3.62 12.90 -5.88
CA TRP A 49 4.49 11.97 -6.60
C TRP A 49 5.12 10.92 -5.69
N GLY A 50 5.49 11.29 -4.45
CA GLY A 50 6.02 10.36 -3.45
C GLY A 50 4.99 9.32 -3.04
N THR A 51 3.76 9.74 -2.74
CA THR A 51 2.65 8.84 -2.40
C THR A 51 2.25 7.98 -3.60
N ALA A 52 2.15 8.54 -4.80
CA ALA A 52 1.85 7.78 -6.01
C ALA A 52 2.92 6.70 -6.29
N GLY A 53 4.21 7.04 -6.13
CA GLY A 53 5.31 6.10 -6.27
C GLY A 53 5.28 5.00 -5.19
N ALA A 54 5.01 5.37 -3.93
CA ALA A 54 4.91 4.41 -2.82
C ALA A 54 3.75 3.42 -3.03
N ILE A 55 2.57 3.90 -3.42
CA ILE A 55 1.42 3.04 -3.76
C ILE A 55 1.76 2.15 -4.95
N GLY A 56 2.35 2.70 -6.01
CA GLY A 56 2.75 1.93 -7.18
C GLY A 56 3.72 0.80 -6.84
N LEU A 57 4.76 1.10 -6.05
CA LEU A 57 5.69 0.10 -5.56
C LEU A 57 4.98 -0.96 -4.71
N ARG A 58 4.04 -0.56 -3.84
CA ARG A 58 3.26 -1.49 -3.01
C ARG A 58 2.44 -2.45 -3.86
N VAL A 59 1.77 -1.97 -4.91
CA VAL A 59 1.02 -2.83 -5.85
C VAL A 59 1.93 -3.83 -6.55
N VAL A 60 3.10 -3.38 -7.01
CA VAL A 60 4.09 -4.27 -7.66
C VAL A 60 4.59 -5.33 -6.68
N LEU A 61 4.92 -4.95 -5.45
CA LEU A 61 5.39 -5.89 -4.42
C LEU A 61 4.29 -6.86 -3.98
N ILE A 62 3.04 -6.41 -3.85
CA ILE A 62 1.91 -7.30 -3.56
C ILE A 62 1.71 -8.29 -4.71
N PHE A 63 1.73 -7.84 -5.96
CA PHE A 63 1.60 -8.72 -7.10
C PHE A 63 2.71 -9.78 -7.11
N PHE A 64 3.95 -9.36 -6.88
CA PHE A 64 5.10 -10.26 -6.76
C PHE A 64 4.97 -11.23 -5.57
N ALA A 65 4.50 -10.78 -4.41
CA ALA A 65 4.26 -11.63 -3.25
C ALA A 65 3.15 -12.66 -3.54
N LEU A 66 2.06 -12.25 -4.20
CA LEU A 66 0.96 -13.14 -4.56
C LEU A 66 1.39 -14.21 -5.57
N THR A 67 2.24 -13.86 -6.55
CA THR A 67 2.78 -14.85 -7.49
C THR A 67 3.72 -15.83 -6.80
N LEU A 68 4.57 -15.35 -5.89
CA LEU A 68 5.40 -16.22 -5.06
C LEU A 68 4.56 -17.15 -4.17
N LEU A 69 3.46 -16.66 -3.60
CA LEU A 69 2.56 -17.46 -2.75
C LEU A 69 1.84 -18.60 -3.50
N GLN A 70 1.84 -18.57 -4.84
CA GLN A 70 1.35 -19.67 -5.66
C GLN A 70 2.34 -20.83 -5.76
N ILE A 71 3.61 -20.63 -5.40
CA ILE A 71 4.60 -21.70 -5.33
C ILE A 71 4.21 -22.61 -4.15
N PRO A 72 3.91 -23.90 -4.42
CA PRO A 72 3.59 -24.84 -3.34
C PRO A 72 4.77 -24.92 -2.37
N TYR A 73 4.48 -25.08 -1.07
CA TYR A 73 5.43 -25.07 0.06
C TYR A 73 5.95 -23.70 0.53
N LEU A 74 5.84 -22.60 -0.23
CA LEU A 74 6.24 -21.27 0.26
C LEU A 74 5.36 -20.80 1.43
N LYS A 75 4.08 -21.19 1.42
CA LYS A 75 3.12 -20.95 2.51
C LYS A 75 3.52 -21.58 3.85
N ILE A 76 4.37 -22.61 3.85
CA ILE A 76 4.75 -23.32 5.08
C ILE A 76 5.82 -22.54 5.85
N VAL A 77 6.66 -21.77 5.16
CA VAL A 77 7.74 -20.99 5.78
C VAL A 77 7.27 -19.56 6.13
N GLY A 78 6.23 -19.06 5.46
CA GLY A 78 5.73 -17.69 5.62
C GLY A 78 4.44 -17.54 6.44
N ALA A 79 3.91 -18.60 7.04
CA ALA A 79 2.70 -18.57 7.88
C ALA A 79 3.04 -18.43 9.37
#